data_AF-A0A0F9I5P5-F1
#
_entry.id   AF-A0A0F9I5P5-F1
#
_cell.length_a   1.000
_cell.length_b   1.000
_cell.length_c   1.000
_cell.angle_alpha   90.00
_cell.angle_beta   90.00
_cell.angle_gamma   90.00
#
_symmetry.space_group_name_H-M   'P 1'
#
loop_
_entity.id
_entity.type
_entity.pdbx_description
1 polymer ?
#
loop_
_entity_poly.entity_id
_entity_poly.type
_entity_poly.pdbx_seq_one_letter_code
_entity_poly.pdbx_strand_id
1 'polypeptide(L)'
;MTKSLKYNQESFISEAKKIHGDRYDYSLINYTKLREKVIIICSIHGEFEQYPFHHLTGAGCNQCGIEARSGYNSAAYKKSIEDWKEILGETFDDLKICRTEMDGRNVFTLTCPKHGTNTFGRQQIKNAAGCPACYLETKNMVAITPEFQQYLRIVRRITEKAWREKSGFINHYDLVRSREGYHLDHEFSIYDGFLNNIPPYIVGHWTNLWVKPAKWNLRKREKSTKSKEQLFLHFFWALRKYDNIEMIHYED
;
A
#
# COMPACT_ATOMS: atom_id res chain seq x y z
N MET A 1 -16.86 -58.65 5.85
CA MET A 1 -17.46 -57.79 4.81
C MET A 1 -17.19 -56.34 5.16
N THR A 2 -16.27 -55.66 4.46
CA THR A 2 -15.98 -54.24 4.68
C THR A 2 -17.10 -53.41 4.07
N LYS A 3 -17.96 -52.84 4.93
CA LYS A 3 -19.12 -52.02 4.53
C LYS A 3 -18.60 -50.74 3.86
N SER A 4 -18.63 -50.69 2.54
CA SER A 4 -18.36 -49.47 1.77
C SER A 4 -19.50 -48.50 2.05
N LEU A 5 -19.28 -47.57 2.99
CA LEU A 5 -20.14 -46.41 3.17
C LEU A 5 -19.98 -45.55 1.92
N LYS A 6 -20.92 -45.68 0.99
CA LYS A 6 -21.06 -44.79 -0.15
C LYS A 6 -21.52 -43.43 0.40
N TYR A 7 -20.58 -42.65 0.91
CA TYR A 7 -20.84 -41.24 1.22
C TYR A 7 -21.36 -40.60 -0.07
N ASN A 8 -22.51 -39.95 0.00
CA ASN A 8 -22.98 -39.00 -1.00
C ASN A 8 -22.64 -37.57 -0.53
N GLN A 9 -22.82 -36.58 -1.40
CA GLN A 9 -22.49 -35.18 -1.11
C GLN A 9 -23.12 -34.67 0.18
N GLU A 10 -24.41 -34.90 0.38
CA GLU A 10 -25.14 -34.47 1.59
C GLU A 10 -24.58 -35.10 2.86
N SER A 11 -24.30 -36.40 2.83
CA SER A 11 -23.70 -37.11 3.98
C SER A 11 -22.30 -36.60 4.30
N PHE A 12 -21.50 -36.27 3.29
CA PHE A 12 -20.19 -35.65 3.49
C PHE A 12 -20.33 -34.28 4.16
N ILE A 13 -21.19 -33.40 3.64
CA ILE A 13 -21.40 -32.05 4.18
C ILE A 13 -21.91 -32.13 5.63
N SER A 14 -22.84 -33.03 5.91
CA SER A 14 -23.40 -33.23 7.26
C SER A 14 -22.32 -33.66 8.26
N GLU A 15 -21.50 -34.66 7.92
CA GLU A 15 -20.40 -35.10 8.80
C GLU A 15 -19.31 -34.04 8.93
N ALA A 16 -18.98 -33.34 7.84
CA ALA A 16 -18.00 -32.26 7.86
C ALA A 16 -18.46 -31.11 8.79
N LYS A 17 -19.74 -30.73 8.76
CA LYS A 17 -20.33 -29.74 9.68
C LYS A 17 -20.30 -30.20 11.14
N LYS A 18 -20.44 -31.49 11.44
CA LYS A 18 -20.28 -31.99 12.81
C LYS A 18 -18.86 -31.80 13.34
N ILE A 19 -17.86 -31.94 12.48
CA ILE A 19 -16.44 -31.84 12.86
C ILE A 19 -15.99 -30.38 12.94
N HIS A 20 -16.40 -29.55 11.97
CA HIS A 20 -15.85 -28.21 11.78
C HIS A 20 -16.81 -27.07 12.13
N GLY A 21 -18.07 -27.36 12.43
CA GLY A 21 -19.13 -26.36 12.62
C GLY A 21 -19.35 -25.52 11.36
N ASP A 22 -19.56 -24.22 11.54
CA ASP A 22 -19.82 -23.26 10.45
C ASP A 22 -18.55 -22.64 9.87
N ARG A 23 -17.38 -23.24 10.09
CA ARG A 23 -16.10 -22.68 9.65
C ARG A 23 -15.89 -22.69 8.14
N TYR A 24 -16.62 -23.55 7.43
CA TYR A 24 -16.46 -23.78 6.00
C TYR A 24 -17.79 -23.69 5.26
N ASP A 25 -17.73 -23.16 4.04
CA ASP A 25 -18.81 -23.23 3.06
C ASP A 25 -18.49 -24.34 2.05
N TYR A 26 -19.52 -25.10 1.71
CA TYR A 26 -19.48 -26.25 0.80
C TYR A 26 -20.29 -25.99 -0.48
N SER A 27 -20.66 -24.74 -0.76
CA SER A 27 -21.46 -24.34 -1.93
C SER A 27 -20.86 -24.75 -3.28
N LEU A 28 -19.52 -24.86 -3.36
CA LEU A 28 -18.79 -25.28 -4.56
C LEU A 28 -18.41 -26.77 -4.58
N ILE A 29 -18.91 -27.56 -3.63
CA ILE A 29 -18.51 -28.96 -3.57
C ILE A 29 -19.16 -29.77 -4.70
N ASN A 30 -18.33 -30.52 -5.41
CA ASN A 30 -18.77 -31.56 -6.34
C ASN A 30 -18.21 -32.90 -5.85
N TYR A 31 -18.95 -33.56 -4.98
CA TYR A 31 -18.47 -34.78 -4.32
C TYR A 31 -18.76 -36.01 -5.20
N THR A 32 -17.69 -36.68 -5.64
CA THR A 32 -17.75 -37.94 -6.38
C THR A 32 -17.26 -39.12 -5.54
N LYS A 33 -16.08 -39.00 -4.93
CA LYS A 33 -15.39 -40.06 -4.16
C LYS A 33 -14.51 -39.47 -3.07
N LEU A 34 -14.27 -40.26 -2.01
CA LEU A 34 -13.43 -39.84 -0.87
C LEU A 34 -11.98 -39.48 -1.23
N ARG A 35 -11.41 -40.10 -2.27
CA ARG A 35 -10.02 -39.90 -2.70
C ARG A 35 -9.87 -38.96 -3.90
N GLU A 36 -10.92 -38.19 -4.19
CA GLU A 36 -10.87 -37.12 -5.17
C GLU A 36 -10.92 -35.79 -4.42
N LYS A 37 -10.12 -34.81 -4.85
CA LYS A 37 -10.11 -33.51 -4.20
C LYS A 37 -11.44 -32.80 -4.46
N VAL A 38 -11.91 -32.07 -3.44
CA VAL A 38 -13.07 -31.19 -3.54
C VAL A 38 -12.67 -29.78 -3.16
N ILE A 39 -13.38 -28.80 -3.72
CA ILE A 39 -13.25 -27.39 -3.34
C ILE A 39 -14.07 -27.13 -2.09
N ILE A 40 -13.43 -26.61 -1.06
CA ILE A 40 -14.04 -26.18 0.20
C ILE A 40 -13.69 -24.71 0.39
N ILE A 41 -14.64 -23.90 0.86
CA ILE A 41 -14.42 -22.48 1.09
C ILE A 41 -14.16 -22.28 2.58
N CYS A 42 -12.94 -21.89 2.94
CA CYS A 42 -12.63 -21.37 4.27
C CYS A 42 -13.25 -19.99 4.44
N SER A 43 -14.01 -19.79 5.52
CA SER A 43 -14.63 -18.50 5.85
C SER A 43 -13.64 -17.32 5.87
N ILE A 44 -12.37 -17.59 6.20
CA ILE A 44 -11.29 -16.60 6.27
C ILE A 44 -10.34 -16.63 5.06
N HIS A 45 -9.90 -17.80 4.59
CA HIS A 45 -8.87 -17.91 3.54
C HIS A 45 -9.40 -18.18 2.14
N GLY A 46 -10.72 -18.32 1.98
CA GLY A 46 -11.35 -18.59 0.69
C GLY A 46 -11.23 -20.05 0.26
N GLU A 47 -11.34 -20.29 -1.05
CA GLU A 47 -11.33 -21.63 -1.66
C GLU A 47 -10.00 -22.36 -1.47
N PHE A 48 -10.08 -23.64 -1.12
CA PHE A 48 -8.94 -24.54 -1.11
C PHE A 48 -9.39 -25.96 -1.49
N GLU A 49 -8.46 -26.72 -2.06
CA GLU A 49 -8.70 -28.13 -2.37
C GLU A 49 -8.27 -29.03 -1.21
N GLN A 50 -9.11 -29.99 -0.87
CA GLN A 50 -8.75 -31.04 0.08
C GLN A 50 -9.45 -32.35 -0.27
N TYR A 51 -8.85 -33.47 0.12
CA TYR A 51 -9.53 -34.75 0.03
C TYR A 51 -10.63 -34.85 1.11
N PRO A 52 -11.86 -35.26 0.77
CA PRO A 52 -12.95 -35.45 1.71
C PRO A 52 -12.57 -36.29 2.93
N PHE A 53 -11.82 -37.38 2.75
CA PHE A 53 -11.43 -38.23 3.89
C PHE A 53 -10.52 -37.51 4.89
N HIS A 54 -9.61 -36.66 4.42
CA HIS A 54 -8.76 -35.86 5.32
C HIS A 54 -9.61 -34.83 6.06
N HIS A 55 -10.54 -34.19 5.37
CA HIS A 55 -11.45 -33.23 5.97
C HIS A 55 -12.29 -33.86 7.08
N LEU A 56 -12.82 -35.07 6.84
CA LEU A 56 -13.59 -35.86 7.82
C LEU A 56 -12.73 -36.41 8.98
N THR A 57 -11.41 -36.41 8.87
CA THR A 57 -10.50 -36.73 10.00
C THR A 57 -10.10 -35.50 10.82
N GLY A 58 -10.70 -34.33 10.54
CA GLY A 58 -10.41 -33.08 11.24
C GLY A 58 -9.33 -32.21 10.58
N ALA A 59 -8.82 -32.59 9.40
CA ALA A 59 -7.96 -31.68 8.64
C ALA A 59 -8.78 -30.48 8.15
N GLY A 60 -8.20 -29.29 8.25
CA GLY A 60 -8.84 -28.03 7.84
C GLY A 60 -8.07 -27.33 6.74
N CYS A 61 -8.31 -26.03 6.60
CA CYS A 61 -7.50 -25.18 5.72
C CYS A 61 -6.03 -25.18 6.17
N ASN A 62 -5.10 -25.39 5.23
CA ASN A 62 -3.67 -25.40 5.50
C ASN A 62 -3.19 -24.06 6.09
N GLN A 63 -3.76 -22.94 5.63
CA GLN A 63 -3.39 -21.60 6.10
C GLN A 63 -3.78 -21.41 7.57
N CYS A 64 -5.01 -21.79 7.97
CA CYS A 64 -5.42 -21.87 9.37
C CYS A 64 -4.44 -22.69 10.23
N GLY A 65 -3.99 -23.83 9.70
CA GLY A 65 -3.06 -24.71 10.41
C GLY A 65 -1.66 -24.11 10.58
N ILE A 66 -1.19 -23.29 9.63
CA ILE A 66 0.06 -22.53 9.74
C ILE A 66 -0.09 -21.40 10.77
N GLU A 67 -1.19 -20.66 10.71
CA GLU A 67 -1.51 -19.59 11.66
C GLU A 67 -1.53 -20.13 13.10
N ALA A 68 -2.25 -21.23 13.36
CA ALA A 68 -2.32 -21.83 14.68
C ALA A 68 -0.94 -22.23 15.26
N ARG A 69 0.00 -22.67 14.42
CA ARG A 69 1.34 -23.11 14.82
C ARG A 69 2.36 -21.97 14.99
N SER A 70 2.11 -20.83 14.36
CA SER A 70 3.06 -19.70 14.29
C SER A 70 2.91 -18.67 15.42
N GLY A 71 2.09 -18.93 16.43
CA GLY A 71 1.82 -17.97 17.53
C GLY A 71 0.84 -16.85 17.16
N TYR A 72 0.13 -17.00 16.03
CA TYR A 72 -0.87 -16.06 15.50
C TYR A 72 -1.97 -15.72 16.52
N ASN A 73 -2.35 -16.62 17.42
CA ASN A 73 -3.38 -16.38 18.44
C ASN A 73 -2.88 -15.62 19.69
N SER A 74 -1.67 -15.06 19.68
CA SER A 74 -1.16 -14.26 20.81
C SER A 74 -1.98 -12.98 21.01
N ALA A 75 -2.14 -12.54 22.26
CA ALA A 75 -2.92 -11.34 22.60
C ALA A 75 -2.40 -10.06 21.89
N ALA A 76 -1.10 -10.00 21.59
CA ALA A 76 -0.49 -8.91 20.82
C ALA A 76 -0.99 -8.84 19.37
N TYR A 77 -1.43 -9.97 18.79
CA TYR A 77 -1.90 -10.06 17.40
C TYR A 77 -3.32 -9.51 17.22
N LYS A 78 -4.26 -9.90 18.11
CA LYS A 78 -5.65 -9.41 18.10
C LYS A 78 -5.71 -7.89 18.18
N LYS A 79 -4.87 -7.31 19.06
CA LYS A 79 -4.70 -5.86 19.19
C LYS A 79 -4.30 -5.19 17.88
N SER A 80 -3.39 -5.79 17.09
CA SER A 80 -2.99 -5.21 15.81
C SER A 80 -4.10 -5.19 14.76
N ILE A 81 -5.00 -6.19 14.75
CA ILE A 81 -6.15 -6.21 13.83
C ILE A 81 -7.17 -5.15 14.23
N GLU A 82 -7.42 -4.97 15.53
CA GLU A 82 -8.29 -3.92 16.06
C GLU A 82 -7.73 -2.53 15.73
N ASP A 83 -6.44 -2.30 15.96
CA ASP A 83 -5.76 -1.06 15.57
C ASP A 83 -5.92 -0.77 14.06
N TRP A 84 -5.85 -1.79 13.19
CA TRP A 84 -6.06 -1.62 11.76
C TRP A 84 -7.53 -1.42 11.37
N LYS A 85 -8.47 -2.07 12.07
CA LYS A 85 -9.90 -1.83 11.89
C LYS A 85 -10.28 -0.41 12.33
N GLU A 86 -9.62 0.16 13.34
CA GLU A 86 -9.81 1.55 13.73
C GLU A 86 -9.24 2.52 12.69
N ILE A 87 -8.04 2.24 12.15
CA ILE A 87 -7.41 3.07 11.10
C ILE A 87 -8.17 3.02 9.75
N LEU A 88 -8.79 1.88 9.42
CA LEU A 88 -9.44 1.64 8.12
C LEU A 88 -10.98 1.62 8.19
N GLY A 89 -11.56 1.66 9.40
CA GLY A 89 -12.96 1.35 9.68
C GLY A 89 -13.97 2.37 9.18
N GLU A 90 -13.54 3.57 8.80
CA GLU A 90 -14.46 4.57 8.20
C GLU A 90 -14.57 4.45 6.68
N THR A 91 -13.75 3.59 6.02
CA THR A 91 -13.64 3.61 4.55
C THR A 91 -14.02 2.32 3.85
N PHE A 92 -13.99 1.14 4.49
CA PHE A 92 -14.25 -0.13 3.81
C PHE A 92 -14.85 -1.19 4.75
N ASP A 93 -16.17 -1.40 4.67
CA ASP A 93 -16.94 -2.31 5.55
C ASP A 93 -16.55 -3.80 5.46
N ASP A 94 -15.95 -4.25 4.35
CA ASP A 94 -15.69 -5.68 4.05
C ASP A 94 -14.21 -6.08 4.04
N LEU A 95 -13.39 -5.46 4.88
CA LEU A 95 -11.94 -5.66 4.87
C LEU A 95 -11.52 -6.97 5.58
N LYS A 96 -11.40 -8.07 4.82
CA LYS A 96 -10.82 -9.35 5.31
C LYS A 96 -9.29 -9.33 5.26
N ILE A 97 -8.65 -9.11 6.42
CA ILE A 97 -7.19 -9.09 6.57
C ILE A 97 -6.67 -10.50 6.90
N CYS A 98 -5.98 -11.15 5.96
CA CYS A 98 -5.28 -12.42 6.21
C CYS A 98 -3.78 -12.28 5.99
N ARG A 99 -2.96 -12.85 6.89
CA ARG A 99 -1.51 -12.92 6.68
C ARG A 99 -1.22 -14.12 5.77
N THR A 100 -0.77 -13.88 4.55
CA THR A 100 -0.16 -14.95 3.76
C THR A 100 1.37 -14.86 3.84
N GLU A 101 2.02 -16.01 3.78
CA GLU A 101 3.47 -16.09 3.68
C GLU A 101 3.81 -16.15 2.19
N MET A 102 4.43 -15.09 1.67
CA MET A 102 5.17 -15.15 0.40
C MET A 102 6.62 -14.83 0.70
N ASP A 103 7.52 -15.77 0.36
CA ASP A 103 8.97 -15.59 0.49
C ASP A 103 9.42 -15.13 1.89
N GLY A 104 8.79 -15.64 2.95
CA GLY A 104 9.09 -15.30 4.35
C GLY A 104 8.65 -13.90 4.78
N ARG A 105 7.79 -13.22 4.02
CA ARG A 105 7.24 -11.89 4.35
C ARG A 105 5.76 -11.94 4.69
N ASN A 106 5.38 -11.09 5.65
CA ASN A 106 4.01 -10.90 6.08
C ASN A 106 3.30 -9.98 5.08
N VAL A 107 2.37 -10.52 4.31
CA VAL A 107 1.50 -9.74 3.42
C VAL A 107 0.06 -9.83 3.89
N PHE A 108 -0.75 -8.85 3.52
CA PHE A 108 -2.14 -8.72 3.93
C PHE A 108 -3.05 -8.86 2.71
N THR A 109 -4.06 -9.72 2.80
CA THR A 109 -5.14 -9.77 1.83
C THR A 109 -6.14 -8.64 2.11
N LEU A 110 -6.67 -8.01 1.05
CA LEU A 110 -7.70 -6.97 1.09
C LEU A 110 -8.68 -7.21 -0.06
N THR A 111 -9.98 -7.25 0.24
CA THR A 111 -11.04 -7.32 -0.78
C THR A 111 -11.60 -5.93 -1.01
N CYS A 112 -11.42 -5.41 -2.22
CA CYS A 112 -11.96 -4.12 -2.66
C CYS A 112 -13.20 -4.34 -3.53
N PRO A 113 -14.31 -3.60 -3.34
CA PRO A 113 -15.50 -3.73 -4.19
C PRO A 113 -15.23 -3.50 -5.69
N LYS A 114 -14.25 -2.64 -6.01
CA LYS A 114 -13.89 -2.30 -7.40
C LYS A 114 -12.83 -3.25 -8.00
N HIS A 115 -11.90 -3.73 -7.19
CA HIS A 115 -10.71 -4.46 -7.67
C HIS A 115 -10.62 -5.91 -7.19
N GLY A 116 -11.63 -6.39 -6.47
CA GLY A 116 -11.66 -7.72 -5.88
C GLY A 116 -10.59 -7.93 -4.83
N THR A 117 -10.28 -9.20 -4.55
CA THR A 117 -9.32 -9.63 -3.53
C THR A 117 -7.89 -9.54 -4.02
N ASN A 118 -7.06 -8.76 -3.33
CA ASN A 118 -5.65 -8.56 -3.66
C ASN A 118 -4.76 -8.66 -2.42
N THR A 119 -3.49 -8.95 -2.62
CA THR A 119 -2.51 -9.12 -1.54
C THR A 119 -1.47 -8.00 -1.57
N PHE A 120 -1.25 -7.35 -0.42
CA PHE A 120 -0.41 -6.16 -0.31
C PHE A 120 0.51 -6.21 0.92
N GLY A 121 1.68 -5.59 0.82
CA GLY A 121 2.55 -5.41 1.98
C GLY A 121 2.01 -4.36 2.96
N ARG A 122 2.41 -4.46 4.24
CA ARG A 122 2.04 -3.51 5.33
C ARG A 122 2.18 -2.04 4.92
N GLN A 123 3.31 -1.70 4.30
CA GLN A 123 3.62 -0.32 3.94
C GLN A 123 2.75 0.19 2.78
N GLN A 124 2.25 -0.70 1.91
CA GLN A 124 1.39 -0.30 0.80
C GLN A 124 0.00 0.08 1.29
N ILE A 125 -0.58 -0.73 2.18
CA ILE A 125 -1.87 -0.42 2.82
C ILE A 125 -1.76 0.89 3.61
N LYS A 126 -0.68 1.05 4.41
CA LYS A 126 -0.45 2.29 5.18
C LYS A 126 -0.35 3.54 4.31
N ASN A 127 0.33 3.47 3.16
CA ASN A 127 0.48 4.64 2.28
C ASN A 127 -0.78 4.91 1.44
N ALA A 128 -1.53 3.87 1.11
CA ALA A 128 -2.74 3.98 0.28
C ALA A 128 -3.99 4.34 1.07
N ALA A 129 -3.94 4.23 2.42
CA ALA A 129 -5.08 4.40 3.31
C ALA A 129 -6.31 3.58 2.84
N GLY A 130 -6.09 2.37 2.32
CA GLY A 130 -7.13 1.58 1.66
C GLY A 130 -6.58 0.70 0.54
N CYS A 131 -7.39 0.46 -0.50
CA CYS A 131 -6.99 -0.33 -1.67
C CYS A 131 -5.89 0.38 -2.48
N PRO A 132 -4.68 -0.21 -2.60
CA PRO A 132 -3.60 0.40 -3.39
C PRO A 132 -3.92 0.57 -4.87
N ALA A 133 -4.78 -0.28 -5.46
CA ALA A 133 -5.21 -0.12 -6.85
C ALA A 133 -6.08 1.13 -7.04
N CYS A 134 -7.10 1.34 -6.18
CA CYS A 134 -7.88 2.59 -6.15
C CYS A 134 -6.98 3.81 -5.94
N TYR A 135 -6.03 3.74 -5.01
CA TYR A 135 -5.09 4.82 -4.76
C TYR A 135 -4.25 5.15 -6.01
N LEU A 136 -3.77 4.15 -6.74
CA LEU A 136 -3.01 4.39 -7.98
C LEU A 136 -3.88 4.98 -9.09
N GLU A 137 -5.14 4.56 -9.22
CA GLU A 137 -6.08 5.16 -10.18
C GLU A 137 -6.34 6.64 -9.88
N THR A 138 -6.57 6.99 -8.62
CA THR A 138 -6.74 8.40 -8.21
C THR A 138 -5.47 9.20 -8.48
N LYS A 139 -4.28 8.65 -8.17
CA LYS A 139 -3.01 9.28 -8.53
C LYS A 139 -2.86 9.52 -10.04
N ASN A 140 -3.14 8.51 -10.84
CA ASN A 140 -3.06 8.61 -12.30
C ASN A 140 -4.05 9.63 -12.85
N MET A 141 -5.28 9.64 -12.33
CA MET A 141 -6.28 10.63 -12.71
C MET A 141 -5.81 12.04 -12.35
N VAL A 142 -5.32 12.27 -11.13
CA VAL A 142 -4.75 13.57 -10.69
C VAL A 142 -3.58 13.98 -11.59
N ALA A 143 -2.68 13.07 -11.93
CA ALA A 143 -1.55 13.34 -12.81
C ALA A 143 -1.99 13.79 -14.23
N ILE A 144 -3.20 13.44 -14.67
CA ILE A 144 -3.75 13.79 -15.98
C ILE A 144 -4.58 15.10 -15.92
N THR A 145 -5.03 15.53 -14.74
CA THR A 145 -5.89 16.72 -14.61
C THR A 145 -5.27 18.00 -15.21
N PRO A 146 -6.05 18.84 -15.91
CA PRO A 146 -5.58 20.12 -16.43
C PRO A 146 -4.94 21.02 -15.37
N GLU A 147 -5.48 21.00 -14.14
CA GLU A 147 -5.02 21.77 -12.99
C GLU A 147 -3.60 21.34 -12.57
N PHE A 148 -3.37 20.02 -12.42
CA PHE A 148 -2.04 19.52 -12.12
C PHE A 148 -1.05 19.78 -13.25
N GLN A 149 -1.47 19.65 -14.52
CA GLN A 149 -0.63 19.95 -15.67
C GLN A 149 -0.24 21.44 -15.73
N GLN A 150 -1.15 22.35 -15.36
CA GLN A 150 -0.85 23.77 -15.20
C GLN A 150 0.14 24.00 -14.06
N TYR A 151 -0.13 23.43 -12.88
CA TYR A 151 0.74 23.50 -11.71
C TYR A 151 2.17 23.02 -12.01
N LEU A 152 2.29 21.84 -12.62
CA LEU A 152 3.56 21.23 -13.03
C LEU A 152 4.35 22.14 -13.98
N ARG A 153 3.68 22.73 -14.99
CA ARG A 153 4.31 23.66 -15.93
C ARG A 153 4.88 24.90 -15.22
N ILE A 154 4.16 25.46 -14.26
CA ILE A 154 4.61 26.64 -13.50
C ILE A 154 5.81 26.27 -12.63
N VAL A 155 5.74 25.18 -11.87
CA VAL A 155 6.85 24.73 -11.00
C VAL A 155 8.12 24.46 -11.81
N ARG A 156 8.02 23.83 -12.99
CA ARG A 156 9.18 23.58 -13.86
C ARG A 156 9.83 24.87 -14.34
N ARG A 157 9.04 25.86 -14.77
CA ARG A 157 9.55 27.17 -15.18
C ARG A 157 10.32 27.87 -14.04
N ILE A 158 9.80 27.80 -12.82
CA ILE A 158 10.44 28.38 -11.62
C ILE A 158 11.72 27.61 -11.30
N THR A 159 11.69 26.28 -11.38
CA THR A 159 12.84 25.40 -11.14
C THR A 159 13.98 25.68 -12.13
N GLU A 160 13.66 25.89 -13.41
CA GLU A 160 14.64 26.26 -14.43
C GLU A 160 15.29 27.62 -14.14
N LYS A 161 14.50 28.61 -13.71
CA LYS A 161 15.02 29.92 -13.29
C LYS A 161 15.93 29.78 -12.06
N ALA A 162 15.47 29.06 -11.04
CA ALA A 162 16.24 28.77 -9.82
C ALA A 162 17.57 28.08 -10.14
N TRP A 163 17.57 27.11 -11.05
CA TRP A 163 18.80 26.46 -11.50
C TRP A 163 19.77 27.44 -12.16
N ARG A 164 19.31 28.31 -13.06
CA ARG A 164 20.18 29.30 -13.72
C ARG A 164 20.81 30.30 -12.75
N GLU A 165 20.05 30.74 -11.75
CA GLU A 165 20.45 31.85 -10.87
C GLU A 165 21.14 31.38 -9.59
N LYS A 166 20.85 30.17 -9.13
CA LYS A 166 21.27 29.65 -7.81
C LYS A 166 21.90 28.27 -7.90
N SER A 167 22.39 27.83 -9.07
CA SER A 167 23.05 26.53 -9.25
C SER A 167 24.16 26.27 -8.23
N GLY A 168 24.94 27.29 -7.85
CA GLY A 168 25.98 27.15 -6.82
C GLY A 168 25.45 26.74 -5.44
N PHE A 169 24.22 27.13 -5.08
CA PHE A 169 23.54 26.69 -3.86
C PHE A 169 22.83 25.34 -4.01
N ILE A 170 22.50 24.93 -5.23
CA ILE A 170 21.78 23.69 -5.50
C ILE A 170 22.76 22.51 -5.71
N ASN A 171 23.92 22.81 -6.30
CA ASN A 171 24.93 21.85 -6.74
C ASN A 171 26.28 22.11 -6.05
N HIS A 172 26.32 21.93 -4.74
CA HIS A 172 27.49 22.21 -3.89
C HIS A 172 28.79 21.50 -4.30
N TYR A 173 28.71 20.43 -5.10
CA TYR A 173 29.85 19.60 -5.48
C TYR A 173 30.13 19.62 -6.99
N ASP A 174 29.58 20.60 -7.72
CA ASP A 174 29.76 20.75 -9.18
C ASP A 174 29.50 19.46 -9.98
N LEU A 175 28.47 18.72 -9.54
CA LEU A 175 28.14 17.42 -10.11
C LEU A 175 27.58 17.56 -11.53
N VAL A 176 28.11 16.77 -12.45
CA VAL A 176 27.68 16.78 -13.85
C VAL A 176 26.35 16.05 -13.99
N ARG A 177 25.33 16.78 -14.44
CA ARG A 177 24.01 16.21 -14.71
C ARG A 177 24.06 15.32 -15.95
N SER A 178 23.58 14.09 -15.82
CA SER A 178 23.44 13.16 -16.93
C SER A 178 22.37 12.13 -16.62
N ARG A 179 21.92 11.36 -17.63
CA ARG A 179 20.86 10.35 -17.49
C ARG A 179 21.20 9.25 -16.48
N GLU A 180 22.48 8.95 -16.31
CA GLU A 180 22.98 7.85 -15.47
C GLU A 180 23.81 8.34 -14.28
N GLY A 181 24.26 9.61 -14.31
CA GLY A 181 25.09 10.23 -13.29
C GLY A 181 24.24 10.91 -12.22
N TYR A 182 23.96 12.20 -12.40
CA TYR A 182 23.29 13.02 -11.39
C TYR A 182 22.02 13.70 -11.92
N HIS A 183 20.96 13.63 -11.13
CA HIS A 183 19.67 14.25 -11.43
C HIS A 183 19.42 15.43 -10.49
N LEU A 184 18.81 16.48 -11.04
CA LEU A 184 18.17 17.53 -10.26
C LEU A 184 16.81 17.00 -9.79
N ASP A 185 16.55 17.08 -8.50
CA ASP A 185 15.30 16.60 -7.89
C ASP A 185 14.72 17.63 -6.94
N HIS A 186 13.39 17.59 -6.80
CA HIS A 186 12.67 18.30 -5.75
C HIS A 186 12.66 17.44 -4.48
N GLU A 187 13.21 17.94 -3.38
CA GLU A 187 13.25 17.19 -2.13
C GLU A 187 11.85 16.99 -1.54
N PHE A 188 10.98 17.99 -1.66
CA PHE A 188 9.53 17.90 -1.54
C PHE A 188 8.91 17.83 -2.93
N SER A 189 8.19 16.76 -3.25
CA SER A 189 7.74 16.44 -4.60
C SER A 189 6.72 17.46 -5.13
N ILE A 190 6.71 17.66 -6.46
CA ILE A 190 5.72 18.53 -7.12
C ILE A 190 4.30 18.03 -6.87
N TYR A 191 4.12 16.71 -6.88
CA TYR A 191 2.82 16.08 -6.67
C TYR A 191 2.30 16.31 -5.25
N ASP A 192 3.13 16.12 -4.22
CA ASP A 192 2.75 16.41 -2.85
C ASP A 192 2.46 17.91 -2.66
N GLY A 193 3.20 18.78 -3.38
CA GLY A 193 2.95 20.21 -3.41
C GLY A 193 1.54 20.55 -3.91
N PHE A 194 1.13 19.93 -5.02
CA PHE A 194 -0.21 20.09 -5.57
C PHE A 194 -1.29 19.58 -4.60
N LEU A 195 -1.16 18.36 -4.08
CA LEU A 195 -2.14 17.78 -3.14
C LEU A 195 -2.30 18.59 -1.85
N ASN A 196 -1.24 19.28 -1.42
CA ASN A 196 -1.24 20.12 -0.22
C ASN A 196 -1.59 21.59 -0.50
N ASN A 197 -2.02 21.94 -1.72
CA ASN A 197 -2.29 23.30 -2.16
C ASN A 197 -1.12 24.28 -1.89
N ILE A 198 0.12 23.79 -2.00
CA ILE A 198 1.31 24.61 -1.76
C ILE A 198 1.56 25.46 -3.01
N PRO A 199 1.83 26.77 -2.87
CA PRO A 199 2.10 27.62 -4.03
C PRO A 199 3.29 27.14 -4.88
N PRO A 200 3.21 27.20 -6.22
CA PRO A 200 4.28 26.75 -7.11
C PRO A 200 5.66 27.38 -6.85
N TYR A 201 5.69 28.63 -6.39
CA TYR A 201 6.92 29.36 -6.11
C TYR A 201 7.67 28.85 -4.88
N ILE A 202 6.98 28.21 -3.94
CA ILE A 202 7.61 27.54 -2.79
C ILE A 202 8.20 26.21 -3.23
N VAL A 203 7.42 25.43 -4.01
CA VAL A 203 7.84 24.09 -4.46
C VAL A 203 8.99 24.16 -5.47
N GLY A 204 8.97 25.14 -6.38
CA GLY A 204 10.04 25.38 -7.35
C GLY A 204 11.24 26.14 -6.80
N HIS A 205 11.22 26.55 -5.53
CA HIS A 205 12.28 27.35 -4.92
C HIS A 205 13.60 26.58 -4.84
N TRP A 206 14.73 27.28 -4.96
CA TRP A 206 16.06 26.66 -4.97
C TRP A 206 16.37 25.85 -3.69
N THR A 207 15.82 26.25 -2.54
CA THR A 207 15.97 25.51 -1.27
C THR A 207 15.24 24.17 -1.24
N ASN A 208 14.38 23.90 -2.21
CA ASN A 208 13.74 22.60 -2.40
C ASN A 208 14.44 21.74 -3.47
N LEU A 209 15.51 22.24 -4.08
CA LEU A 209 16.22 21.55 -5.15
C LEU A 209 17.53 20.96 -4.66
N TRP A 210 17.84 19.76 -5.12
CA TRP A 210 19.12 19.12 -4.82
C TRP A 210 19.60 18.25 -5.99
N VAL A 211 20.92 18.23 -6.23
CA VAL A 211 21.56 17.33 -7.20
C VAL A 211 22.01 16.05 -6.52
N LYS A 212 21.49 14.89 -6.97
CA LYS A 212 21.80 13.60 -6.35
C LYS A 212 22.04 12.49 -7.38
N PRO A 213 22.68 11.37 -6.98
CA PRO A 213 22.92 10.25 -7.88
C PRO A 213 21.62 9.71 -8.49
N ALA A 214 21.62 9.49 -9.80
CA ALA A 214 20.49 8.95 -10.56
C ALA A 214 20.04 7.61 -9.97
N LYS A 215 20.98 6.74 -9.60
CA LYS A 215 20.71 5.45 -8.93
C LYS A 215 19.87 5.60 -7.66
N TRP A 216 20.06 6.67 -6.91
CA TRP A 216 19.30 6.94 -5.68
C TRP A 216 17.96 7.57 -6.01
N ASN A 217 17.93 8.48 -6.99
CA ASN A 217 16.69 9.10 -7.43
C ASN A 217 15.69 8.08 -7.97
N LEU A 218 16.16 7.16 -8.83
CA LEU A 218 15.35 6.08 -9.40
C LEU A 218 14.82 5.10 -8.35
N ARG A 219 15.54 4.91 -7.22
CA ARG A 219 15.12 4.04 -6.11
C ARG A 219 14.14 4.70 -5.14
N LYS A 220 14.21 6.04 -4.98
CA LYS A 220 13.40 6.81 -4.02
C LYS A 220 11.90 6.78 -4.32
N ARG A 221 11.50 6.45 -5.56
CA ARG A 221 10.13 6.63 -6.08
C ARG A 221 9.68 8.09 -5.88
N GLU A 222 8.39 8.39 -5.94
CA GLU A 222 7.84 9.76 -5.82
C GLU A 222 7.87 10.34 -4.40
N LYS A 223 8.43 9.65 -3.40
CA LYS A 223 8.32 10.07 -2.00
C LYS A 223 9.17 11.30 -1.72
N SER A 224 8.58 12.34 -1.13
CA SER A 224 9.33 13.48 -0.60
C SER A 224 10.37 13.03 0.44
N THR A 225 11.61 13.49 0.30
CA THR A 225 12.67 13.33 1.34
C THR A 225 12.60 14.41 2.40
N LYS A 226 11.91 15.52 2.10
CA LYS A 226 11.70 16.66 2.99
C LYS A 226 10.25 16.65 3.49
N SER A 227 10.02 17.02 4.76
CA SER A 227 8.67 17.23 5.28
C SER A 227 8.07 18.55 4.79
N LYS A 228 6.76 18.75 4.95
CA LYS A 228 6.09 20.02 4.59
C LYS A 228 6.64 21.17 5.45
N GLU A 229 6.82 20.94 6.74
CA GLU A 229 7.34 21.92 7.70
C GLU A 229 8.76 22.34 7.33
N GLN A 230 9.61 21.38 6.96
CA GLN A 230 10.98 21.66 6.50
C GLN A 230 11.00 22.46 5.19
N LEU A 231 10.08 22.19 4.25
CA LEU A 231 9.94 22.96 3.02
C LEU A 231 9.70 24.45 3.32
N PHE A 232 8.69 24.75 4.15
CA PHE A 232 8.37 26.12 4.53
C PHE A 232 9.50 26.77 5.34
N LEU A 233 10.06 26.06 6.30
CA LEU A 233 11.17 26.56 7.12
C LEU A 233 12.35 26.99 6.25
N HIS A 234 12.76 26.16 5.30
CA HIS A 234 13.88 26.46 4.41
C HIS A 234 13.55 27.60 3.44
N PHE A 235 12.33 27.65 2.93
CA PHE A 235 11.86 28.74 2.07
C PHE A 235 11.92 30.10 2.79
N PHE A 236 11.29 30.23 3.96
CA PHE A 236 11.28 31.48 4.73
C PHE A 236 12.64 31.86 5.28
N TRP A 237 13.50 30.88 5.60
CA TRP A 237 14.89 31.16 5.94
C TRP A 237 15.64 31.81 4.78
N ALA A 238 15.49 31.30 3.56
CA ALA A 238 16.17 31.85 2.40
C ALA A 238 15.67 33.25 2.04
N LEU A 239 14.35 33.49 2.11
CA LEU A 239 13.78 34.82 1.85
C LEU A 239 14.38 35.89 2.77
N ARG A 240 14.53 35.56 4.07
CA ARG A 240 15.12 36.47 5.06
C ARG A 240 16.61 36.72 4.85
N LYS A 241 17.36 35.69 4.45
CA LYS A 241 18.83 35.75 4.43
C LYS A 241 19.40 36.21 3.09
N TYR A 242 18.74 35.90 1.98
CA TYR A 242 19.32 36.08 0.65
C TYR A 242 18.47 36.93 -0.30
N ASP A 243 17.16 37.06 -0.03
CA ASP A 243 16.25 37.76 -0.95
C ASP A 243 15.71 39.09 -0.37
N ASN A 244 16.16 39.51 0.83
CA ASN A 244 15.86 40.80 1.47
C ASN A 244 14.35 41.14 1.51
N ILE A 245 13.49 40.14 1.73
CA ILE A 245 12.04 40.34 1.88
C ILE A 245 11.72 40.36 3.37
N GLU A 246 11.39 41.54 3.94
CA GLU A 246 10.73 41.62 5.23
C GLU A 246 9.31 41.05 5.08
N MET A 247 8.99 40.02 5.87
CA MET A 247 7.63 39.47 5.87
C MET A 247 6.73 40.45 6.62
N ILE A 248 5.70 40.94 5.94
CA ILE A 248 4.57 41.60 6.58
C ILE A 248 3.96 40.54 7.51
N HIS A 249 4.00 40.80 8.83
CA HIS A 249 3.33 39.99 9.81
C HIS A 249 1.84 39.92 9.46
N TYR A 250 1.36 38.76 9.04
CA TYR A 250 -0.06 38.46 9.10
C TYR A 250 -0.34 38.06 10.55
N GLU A 251 -0.86 39.00 11.32
CA GLU A 251 -1.53 38.71 12.59
C GLU A 251 -2.87 38.02 12.27
N ASP A 252 -3.19 37.03 13.10
CA ASP A 252 -4.26 36.02 12.97
C ASP A 252 -5.69 36.58 12.75
#